data_AF-A0A1C6ART3-F1
#
_entry.id   AF-A0A1C6ART3-F1
#
_cell.length_a   1.000
_cell.length_b   1.000
_cell.length_c   1.000
_cell.angle_alpha   90.00
_cell.angle_beta   90.00
_cell.angle_gamma   90.00
#
_symmetry.space_group_name_H-M   'P 1'
#
loop_
_entity.id
_entity.type
_entity.pdbx_description
1 polymer ?
#
loop_
_entity_poly.entity_id
_entity_poly.type
_entity_poly.pdbx_seq_one_letter_code
_entity_poly.pdbx_strand_id
1 'polypeptide(L)' 'MDIFEQMRKRIGCDYISCLPTKKDAVRKELAALPPDVCPEDEMKRFLIYVFGEQAVKDE' A
#
# COMPACT_ATOMS: atom_id res chain seq x y z
N MET A 1 -9.65 -8.13 5.97
CA MET A 1 -9.24 -6.85 6.59
C MET A 1 -8.40 -6.16 5.54
N ASP A 2 -8.79 -4.97 5.12
CA ASP A 2 -8.23 -4.33 3.91
C ASP A 2 -6.78 -3.83 4.13
N ILE A 3 -5.92 -3.99 3.12
CA ILE A 3 -4.49 -3.62 3.14
C ILE A 3 -4.26 -2.16 3.53
N PHE A 4 -5.18 -1.25 3.19
CA PHE A 4 -5.07 0.18 3.52
C PHE A 4 -5.21 0.39 5.02
N GLU A 5 -6.17 -0.29 5.66
CA GLU A 5 -6.34 -0.24 7.11
C GLU A 5 -5.21 -0.92 7.86
N GLN A 6 -4.72 -2.05 7.35
CA GLN A 6 -3.56 -2.74 7.93
C GLN A 6 -2.32 -1.86 7.91
N MET A 7 -2.01 -1.25 6.76
CA MET A 7 -0.85 -0.37 6.65
C MET A 7 -1.01 0.92 7.44
N ARG A 8 -2.21 1.49 7.51
CA ARG A 8 -2.48 2.63 8.39
C ARG A 8 -2.12 2.31 9.85
N LYS A 9 -2.55 1.14 10.35
CA LYS A 9 -2.30 0.70 11.73
C LYS A 9 -0.82 0.40 11.97
N ARG A 10 -0.16 -0.28 11.03
CA ARG A 10 1.27 -0.63 11.12
C ARG A 10 2.18 0.60 11.10
N ILE A 11 1.91 1.55 10.21
CA ILE A 11 2.70 2.77 10.06
C ILE A 11 2.36 3.81 11.14
N GLY A 12 1.21 3.68 11.80
CA GLY A 12 0.77 4.61 12.83
C GLY A 12 0.46 5.99 12.25
N CYS A 13 -0.41 6.06 11.24
CA CYS A 13 -0.90 7.32 10.70
C CYS A 13 -2.42 7.47 10.89
N ASP A 14 -2.87 8.70 11.13
CA ASP A 14 -4.29 8.98 11.43
C ASP A 14 -5.23 8.62 10.27
N TYR A 15 -4.77 8.85 9.04
CA TYR A 15 -5.58 8.66 7.82
C TYR A 15 -4.86 7.82 6.76
N ILE A 16 -5.65 7.10 5.96
CA ILE A 16 -5.17 6.35 4.80
C ILE A 16 -4.51 7.29 3.77
N SER A 17 -5.00 8.53 3.67
CA SER A 17 -4.41 9.58 2.84
C SER A 17 -2.98 9.98 3.23
N CYS A 18 -2.51 9.59 4.41
CA CYS A 18 -1.12 9.80 4.82
C CYS A 18 -0.16 8.71 4.31
N LEU A 19 -0.67 7.59 3.79
CA LEU A 19 0.17 6.51 3.26
C LEU A 19 1.03 6.96 2.07
N PRO A 20 0.51 7.67 1.05
CA PRO A 20 1.33 8.17 -0.07
C PRO A 20 2.40 9.20 0.34
N THR A 21 2.29 9.84 1.50
CA THR A 21 3.35 10.74 2.01
C THR A 21 4.44 9.99 2.79
N LYS A 22 4.17 8.74 3.21
CA LYS A 22 5.07 7.87 3.97
C LYS A 22 5.55 6.67 3.16
N LYS A 23 5.85 6.85 1.87
CA LYS A 23 6.21 5.77 0.93
C LYS A 23 7.33 4.85 1.43
N ASP A 24 8.34 5.40 2.09
CA ASP A 24 9.48 4.63 2.61
C ASP A 24 9.06 3.67 3.75
N ALA A 25 8.23 4.15 4.67
CA ALA A 25 7.65 3.33 5.73
C ALA A 25 6.70 2.27 5.16
N VAL A 26 5.87 2.64 4.17
CA VAL A 26 4.99 1.70 3.48
C VAL A 26 5.79 0.59 2.82
N ARG A 27 6.91 0.91 2.16
CA ARG A 27 7.76 -0.07 1.48
C ARG A 27 8.42 -1.05 2.45
N LYS A 28 8.88 -0.57 3.61
CA LYS A 28 9.44 -1.44 4.67
C LYS A 28 8.40 -2.40 5.22
N GLU A 29 7.21 -1.90 5.54
CA GLU A 29 6.13 -2.76 6.04
C GLU A 29 5.66 -3.75 4.98
N LEU A 30 5.57 -3.34 3.70
CA LEU A 30 5.21 -4.23 2.59
C LEU A 30 6.22 -5.37 2.43
N ALA A 31 7.51 -5.07 2.54
CA ALA A 31 8.57 -6.09 2.48
C ALA A 31 8.53 -7.06 3.67
N ALA A 32 8.00 -6.61 4.81
CA ALA A 32 7.81 -7.43 6.01
C ALA A 32 6.48 -8.20 6.01
N LEU A 33 5.57 -7.93 5.08
CA LEU A 33 4.29 -8.62 4.98
C LEU A 33 4.46 -9.99 4.30
N PRO A 34 3.83 -11.05 4.82
CA PRO A 34 3.71 -12.32 4.12
C PRO A 34 2.94 -12.14 2.80
N PRO A 35 3.35 -12.84 1.71
CA PRO A 35 2.70 -12.75 0.41
C PRO A 35 1.24 -13.23 0.41
N ASP A 36 0.82 -13.98 1.44
CA ASP A 36 -0.54 -14.53 1.58
C ASP A 36 -1.51 -13.59 2.35
N VAL A 37 -1.04 -12.43 2.80
CA VAL A 37 -1.87 -11.52 3.64
C VAL A 37 -2.98 -10.83 2.86
N CYS A 38 -2.83 -10.68 1.55
CA CYS A 38 -3.71 -9.86 0.74
C CYS A 38 -3.88 -10.44 -0.67
N PRO A 39 -5.10 -10.46 -1.22
CA PRO A 39 -5.30 -10.81 -2.62
C PRO A 39 -4.54 -9.84 -3.55
N GLU A 40 -4.01 -10.37 -4.66
CA GLU A 40 -3.13 -9.63 -5.58
C GLU A 40 -3.77 -8.35 -6.14
N ASP A 41 -5.08 -8.40 -6.46
CA ASP A 41 -5.84 -7.25 -6.95
C ASP A 41 -5.90 -6.09 -5.95
N GLU A 42 -6.07 -6.40 -4.66
CA GLU A 42 -6.13 -5.40 -3.59
C GLU A 42 -4.73 -4.80 -3.35
N MET A 43 -3.70 -5.64 -3.40
CA MET A 43 -2.31 -5.19 -3.31
C MET A 43 -1.92 -4.29 -4.48
N LYS A 44 -2.34 -4.62 -5.71
CA LYS A 44 -2.14 -3.76 -6.89
C LYS A 44 -2.80 -2.39 -6.71
N ARG A 45 -4.07 -2.35 -6.30
CA ARG A 45 -4.78 -1.07 -6.05
C ARG A 45 -4.07 -0.23 -4.99
N PHE A 46 -3.58 -0.87 -3.93
CA PHE A 46 -2.81 -0.21 -2.87
C PHE A 46 -1.50 0.38 -3.36
N LEU A 47 -0.73 -0.40 -4.13
CA LEU A 47 0.53 0.07 -4.70
C LEU A 47 0.31 1.27 -5.62
N ILE A 48 -0.72 1.23 -6.48
CA ILE A 48 -1.10 2.35 -7.34
C ILE A 48 -1.46 3.58 -6.50
N TYR A 49 -2.24 3.42 -5.43
CA TYR A 49 -2.64 4.52 -4.57
C TYR A 49 -1.45 5.17 -3.84
N VAL A 50 -0.56 4.37 -3.26
CA VAL A 50 0.55 4.88 -2.45
C VAL A 50 1.70 5.39 -3.31
N PHE A 51 2.10 4.61 -4.31
CA PHE A 51 3.30 4.91 -5.09
C PHE A 51 2.98 5.76 -6.32
N GLY A 52 1.75 5.74 -6.81
CA GLY A 52 1.35 6.44 -8.03
C GLY A 52 1.82 5.74 -9.30
N GLU A 53 2.30 4.49 -9.20
CA GLU A 53 2.62 3.66 -10.36
C GLU A 53 1.31 3.25 -11.03
N GLN A 54 0.75 4.16 -11.82
CA GLN A 54 -0.14 3.74 -12.89
C GLN A 54 0.68 2.80 -13.76
N ALA A 55 0.29 1.52 -13.84
CA ALA A 55 0.72 0.69 -14.95
C ALA A 55 0.44 1.52 -16.20
N VAL A 56 1.51 1.98 -16.85
CA VAL A 56 1.46 2.82 -18.03
C VAL A 56 0.56 2.07 -19.02
N LYS A 57 -0.65 2.59 -19.24
CA LYS A 57 -1.37 2.27 -20.46
C LYS A 57 -0.66 3.10 -21.53
N ASP A 58 0.34 2.50 -22.16
CA ASP A 58 0.75 2.91 -23.49
C ASP A 58 -0.51 2.80 -24.37
N GLU A 59 -1.01 3.97 -24.81
CA GLU A 59 -2.06 4.13 -25.83
C GLU A 59 -1.41 4.21 -27.22
#